data_AF-A0A2A4LF38-F1
#
_entry.id   AF-A0A2A4LF38-F1
#
_cell.length_a   1.000
_cell.length_b   1.000
_cell.length_c   1.000
_cell.angle_alpha   90.00
_cell.angle_beta   90.00
_cell.angle_gamma   90.00
#
_symmetry.space_group_name_H-M   'P 1'
#
loop_
_entity.id
_entity.type
_entity.pdbx_description
1 polymer ?
#
loop_
_entity_poly.entity_id
_entity_poly.type
_entity_poly.pdbx_seq_one_letter_code
_entity_poly.pdbx_strand_id
1 'polypeptide(L)'
;MNFTVQYRATSGYFCDIKADTFAQATTMLEGIQLGCSHLLELEQVEHTDTQLQHLAETLWNREHPLNETMLVSDLLSFDPFNSFCFRWDDVDNLYPDPSNWSLEECIEYLCIEHDITDPVHATSLADWKESVVDHASPAEPLEWWAVSEWFATKLKDKGECILDNDYGIWWGRTCSGQAVSMDGVIQDIAVATLPVTYGDSNTQGNTQA
;
A
#
# COMPACT_ATOMS: atom_id res chain seq x y z
N MET A 1 -7.42 -4.27 -3.91
CA MET A 1 -6.76 -5.55 -3.57
C MET A 1 -5.58 -5.78 -4.51
N ASN A 2 -4.34 -5.72 -4.01
CA ASN A 2 -3.14 -5.99 -4.82
C ASN A 2 -2.73 -7.45 -4.65
N PHE A 3 -2.77 -8.24 -5.73
CA PHE A 3 -2.42 -9.65 -5.71
C PHE A 3 -0.99 -9.84 -6.23
N THR A 4 -0.14 -10.53 -5.47
CA THR A 4 1.16 -10.99 -5.97
C THR A 4 1.02 -12.46 -6.36
N VAL A 5 1.28 -12.76 -7.63
CA VAL A 5 1.16 -14.12 -8.18
C VAL A 5 2.57 -14.66 -8.43
N GLN A 6 2.99 -15.68 -7.68
CA GLN A 6 4.27 -16.35 -7.88
C GLN A 6 4.12 -17.65 -8.66
N TYR A 7 5.05 -17.91 -9.59
CA TYR A 7 5.05 -19.09 -10.45
C TYR A 7 6.13 -20.07 -10.06
N ARG A 8 5.78 -21.36 -10.03
CA ARG A 8 6.75 -22.45 -9.85
C ARG A 8 6.92 -23.24 -11.13
N ALA A 9 8.12 -23.20 -11.70
CA ALA A 9 8.50 -24.18 -12.71
C ALA A 9 8.71 -25.56 -12.05
N THR A 10 8.34 -26.64 -12.73
CA THR A 10 8.63 -28.03 -12.29
C THR A 10 10.13 -28.29 -12.08
N SER A 11 11.01 -27.41 -12.56
CA SER A 11 12.46 -27.41 -12.31
C SER A 11 12.91 -26.64 -11.05
N GLY A 12 11.98 -26.06 -10.27
CA GLY A 12 12.29 -25.36 -9.01
C GLY A 12 12.75 -23.91 -9.15
N TYR A 13 12.71 -23.34 -10.36
CA TYR A 13 12.99 -21.92 -10.59
C TYR A 13 11.69 -21.11 -10.47
N PHE A 14 11.77 -19.99 -9.74
CA PHE A 14 10.67 -19.04 -9.56
C PHE A 14 10.90 -17.82 -10.46
N CYS A 15 9.84 -17.33 -11.09
CA CYS A 15 9.84 -16.06 -11.81
C CYS A 15 8.68 -15.20 -11.35
N ASP A 16 8.94 -13.95 -11.02
CA ASP A 16 7.92 -12.98 -10.62
C ASP A 16 7.36 -12.28 -11.86
N ILE A 17 6.06 -12.37 -12.10
CA ILE A 17 5.36 -11.59 -13.13
C ILE A 17 4.38 -10.67 -12.41
N LYS A 18 4.54 -9.36 -12.60
CA LYS A 18 3.58 -8.37 -12.10
C LYS A 18 2.39 -8.31 -13.06
N ALA A 19 1.20 -8.58 -12.57
CA ALA A 19 -0.05 -8.48 -13.32
C ALA A 19 -1.13 -7.87 -12.43
N ASP A 20 -1.97 -7.01 -13.00
CA ASP A 20 -3.00 -6.28 -12.26
C ASP A 20 -4.22 -7.18 -11.95
N THR A 21 -4.35 -8.29 -12.69
CA THR A 21 -5.41 -9.29 -12.48
C THR A 21 -4.91 -10.70 -12.73
N PHE A 22 -5.49 -11.69 -12.04
CA PHE A 22 -5.20 -13.11 -12.29
C PHE A 22 -5.41 -13.48 -13.77
N ALA A 23 -6.43 -12.92 -14.41
CA ALA A 23 -6.72 -13.13 -15.84
C ALA A 23 -5.61 -12.60 -16.78
N GLN A 24 -5.02 -11.44 -16.48
CA GLN A 24 -3.83 -10.95 -17.18
C GLN A 24 -2.65 -11.90 -16.99
N ALA A 25 -2.45 -12.36 -15.76
CA ALA A 25 -1.37 -13.29 -15.41
C ALA A 25 -1.50 -14.62 -16.18
N THR A 26 -2.72 -15.18 -16.27
CA THR A 26 -3.01 -16.39 -17.06
C THR A 26 -2.77 -16.16 -18.57
N THR A 27 -3.16 -15.01 -19.11
CA THR A 27 -2.96 -14.68 -20.54
C THR A 27 -1.47 -14.53 -20.88
N MET A 28 -0.69 -13.89 -20.00
CA MET A 28 0.77 -13.78 -20.18
C MET A 28 1.45 -15.14 -20.14
N LEU A 29 1.00 -16.04 -19.27
CA LEU A 29 1.48 -17.42 -19.23
C LEU A 29 1.11 -18.23 -20.46
N GLU A 30 -0.12 -18.16 -20.95
CA GLU A 30 -0.51 -18.88 -22.17
C GLU A 30 0.39 -18.50 -23.36
N GLY A 31 0.80 -17.23 -23.42
CA GLY A 31 1.81 -16.74 -24.37
C GLY A 31 3.22 -17.33 -24.17
N ILE A 32 3.65 -17.56 -22.93
CA ILE A 32 4.96 -18.15 -22.57
C ILE A 32 4.94 -19.69 -22.73
N GLN A 33 3.81 -20.33 -22.43
CA GLN A 33 3.58 -21.78 -22.46
C GLN A 33 3.57 -22.32 -23.91
N LEU A 34 3.24 -21.47 -24.89
CA LEU A 34 3.45 -21.76 -26.32
C LEU A 34 4.95 -21.91 -26.71
N GLY A 35 5.89 -21.49 -25.85
CA GLY A 35 7.34 -21.63 -26.05
C GLY A 35 8.04 -22.67 -25.17
N CYS A 36 7.44 -23.08 -24.05
CA CYS A 36 8.07 -23.94 -23.04
C CYS A 36 7.22 -25.18 -22.74
N SER A 37 7.76 -26.38 -23.02
CA SER A 37 7.10 -27.69 -22.79
C SER A 37 7.01 -28.11 -21.31
N HIS A 38 6.99 -27.15 -20.38
CA HIS A 38 6.89 -27.38 -18.94
C HIS A 38 5.72 -26.58 -18.38
N LEU A 39 4.74 -27.29 -17.80
CA LEU A 39 3.56 -26.70 -17.18
C LEU A 39 4.00 -25.83 -15.99
N LEU A 40 3.67 -24.54 -16.03
CA LEU A 40 3.73 -23.63 -14.88
C LEU A 40 2.38 -23.70 -14.19
N GLU A 41 2.34 -24.12 -12.92
CA GLU A 41 1.12 -24.08 -12.11
C GLU A 41 1.05 -22.75 -11.35
N LEU A 42 -0.13 -22.14 -11.39
CA LEU A 42 -0.49 -20.93 -10.66
C LEU A 42 -0.95 -21.33 -9.26
N GLU A 43 -0.20 -20.97 -8.23
CA GLU A 43 -0.64 -21.15 -6.84
C GLU A 43 -0.86 -19.78 -6.21
N GLN A 44 -2.09 -19.51 -5.77
CA GLN A 44 -2.40 -18.32 -4.97
C GLN A 44 -1.85 -18.56 -3.57
N VAL A 45 -0.85 -17.79 -3.16
CA VAL A 45 -0.32 -17.86 -1.80
C VAL A 45 -1.14 -16.93 -0.92
N GLU A 46 -2.08 -17.50 -0.18
CA GLU A 46 -2.76 -16.79 0.90
C GLU A 46 -1.87 -16.77 2.14
N HIS A 47 -1.56 -15.58 2.65
CA HIS A 47 -0.83 -15.41 3.91
C HIS A 47 -1.81 -15.38 5.08
N THR A 48 -1.45 -16.04 6.18
CA THR A 48 -2.20 -15.91 7.44
C THR A 48 -1.92 -14.55 8.09
N ASP A 49 -2.85 -14.04 8.90
CA ASP A 49 -2.69 -12.77 9.64
C ASP A 49 -1.38 -12.72 10.44
N THR A 50 -0.98 -13.85 11.02
CA THR A 50 0.29 -13.95 11.77
C THR A 50 1.52 -13.81 10.86
N GLN A 51 1.46 -14.33 9.63
CA GLN A 51 2.55 -14.18 8.66
C GLN A 51 2.63 -12.74 8.16
N LEU A 52 1.49 -12.11 7.88
CA LEU A 52 1.43 -10.70 7.48
C LEU A 52 2.02 -9.79 8.55
N GLN A 53 1.61 -10.00 9.80
CA GLN A 53 2.15 -9.24 10.92
C GLN A 53 3.67 -9.44 11.05
N HIS A 54 4.17 -10.67 10.92
CA HIS A 54 5.60 -10.94 11.01
C HIS A 54 6.41 -10.27 9.89
N LEU A 55 5.88 -10.27 8.65
CA LEU A 55 6.50 -9.58 7.52
C LEU A 55 6.51 -8.07 7.75
N ALA A 56 5.39 -7.50 8.22
CA ALA A 56 5.29 -6.08 8.54
C ALA A 56 6.27 -5.69 9.67
N GLU A 57 6.38 -6.49 10.73
CA GLU A 57 7.38 -6.27 11.80
C GLU A 57 8.81 -6.34 11.25
N THR A 58 9.09 -7.28 10.36
CA THR A 58 10.40 -7.41 9.72
C THR A 58 10.75 -6.19 8.87
N LEU A 59 9.80 -5.70 8.08
CA LEU A 59 9.95 -4.48 7.29
C LEU A 59 10.16 -3.26 8.20
N TRP A 60 9.31 -3.12 9.22
CA TRP A 60 9.36 -2.01 10.16
C TRP A 60 10.71 -1.94 10.90
N ASN A 61 11.19 -3.09 11.36
CA ASN A 61 12.49 -3.20 12.01
C ASN A 61 13.65 -2.97 11.04
N ARG A 62 13.47 -3.18 9.73
CA ARG A 62 14.51 -2.89 8.73
C ARG A 62 14.64 -1.38 8.48
N GLU A 63 13.52 -0.69 8.35
CA GLU A 63 13.50 0.75 8.06
C GLU A 63 13.83 1.62 9.28
N HIS A 64 13.63 1.10 10.50
CA HIS A 64 13.80 1.83 11.75
C HIS A 64 13.18 3.24 11.78
N PRO A 65 11.88 3.43 11.43
CA PRO A 65 11.27 4.76 11.43
C PRO A 65 11.23 5.36 12.83
N LEU A 66 11.44 6.67 12.92
CA LEU A 66 11.41 7.42 14.18
C LEU A 66 10.11 8.21 14.28
N ASN A 67 9.41 8.07 15.41
CA ASN A 67 8.23 8.90 15.64
C ASN A 67 8.68 10.34 15.96
N GLU A 68 8.32 11.26 15.08
CA GLU A 68 8.65 12.69 15.18
C GLU A 68 7.38 13.55 15.20
N THR A 69 6.26 12.98 15.65
CA THR A 69 4.94 13.64 15.67
C THR A 69 4.98 15.04 16.28
N MET A 70 5.65 15.21 17.42
CA MET A 70 5.74 16.52 18.09
C MET A 70 6.57 17.54 17.29
N LEU A 71 7.68 17.08 16.69
CA LEU A 71 8.49 17.94 15.84
C LEU A 71 7.67 18.40 14.64
N VAL A 72 7.10 17.47 13.87
CA VAL A 72 6.34 17.80 12.67
C VAL A 72 5.10 18.64 12.99
N SER A 73 4.41 18.35 14.09
CA SER A 73 3.28 19.18 14.55
C SER A 73 3.70 20.62 14.89
N ASP A 74 4.82 20.80 15.59
CA ASP A 74 5.36 22.13 15.89
C ASP A 74 5.77 22.87 14.60
N LEU A 75 6.37 22.14 13.66
CA LEU A 75 6.78 22.66 12.35
C LEU A 75 5.58 23.09 11.48
N LEU A 76 4.48 22.33 11.51
CA LEU A 76 3.23 22.64 10.81
C LEU A 76 2.34 23.63 11.56
N SER A 77 2.63 23.91 12.83
CA SER A 77 1.86 24.86 13.63
C SER A 77 2.06 26.28 13.08
N PHE A 78 0.94 26.93 12.76
CA PHE A 78 0.91 28.23 12.09
C PHE A 78 1.62 29.31 12.92
N ASP A 79 2.80 29.73 12.47
CA ASP A 79 3.45 30.96 12.95
C ASP A 79 3.52 31.98 11.80
N PRO A 80 2.82 33.14 11.91
CA PRO A 80 2.83 34.18 10.89
C PRO A 80 4.20 34.84 10.67
N PHE A 81 5.18 34.59 11.56
CA PHE A 81 6.58 34.99 11.37
C PHE A 81 7.46 33.88 10.79
N ASN A 82 6.95 32.65 10.73
CA ASN A 82 7.67 31.48 10.25
C ASN A 82 7.44 31.31 8.75
N SER A 83 7.90 32.30 7.99
CA SER A 83 7.76 32.39 6.53
C SER A 83 8.57 31.34 5.75
N PHE A 84 9.23 30.40 6.44
CA PHE A 84 10.20 29.45 5.88
C PHE A 84 9.84 27.98 6.12
N CYS A 85 8.75 27.68 6.81
CA CYS A 85 8.63 26.43 7.54
C CYS A 85 7.23 25.85 7.32
N PHE A 86 7.09 25.08 6.25
CA PHE A 86 6.07 24.05 6.00
C PHE A 86 4.60 24.51 5.96
N ARG A 87 3.89 24.04 4.94
CA ARG A 87 2.44 24.19 4.84
C ARG A 87 1.80 22.83 4.65
N TRP A 88 0.53 22.74 5.04
CA TRP A 88 -0.31 21.60 4.69
C TRP A 88 -0.38 21.38 3.17
N ASP A 89 -0.22 22.45 2.38
CA ASP A 89 -0.12 22.40 0.92
C ASP A 89 1.11 21.62 0.41
N ASP A 90 2.13 21.44 1.23
CA ASP A 90 3.36 20.70 0.88
C ASP A 90 3.23 19.19 1.16
N VAL A 91 2.11 18.73 1.73
CA VAL A 91 1.87 17.33 2.05
C VAL A 91 1.25 16.62 0.83
N ASP A 92 2.00 15.68 0.27
CA ASP A 92 1.52 14.80 -0.80
C ASP A 92 0.39 13.90 -0.30
N ASN A 93 -0.58 13.60 -1.17
CA ASN A 93 -1.75 12.76 -0.89
C ASN A 93 -2.58 13.23 0.32
N LEU A 94 -2.50 14.52 0.68
CA LEU A 94 -3.35 15.08 1.73
C LEU A 94 -4.82 15.05 1.32
N TYR A 95 -5.10 15.26 0.03
CA TYR A 95 -6.41 15.08 -0.56
C TYR A 95 -6.39 13.88 -1.51
N PRO A 96 -7.49 13.13 -1.64
CA PRO A 96 -7.60 12.08 -2.64
C PRO A 96 -7.44 12.65 -4.06
N ASP A 97 -6.66 11.96 -4.90
CA ASP A 97 -6.54 12.26 -6.32
C ASP A 97 -7.30 11.22 -7.16
N PRO A 98 -8.54 11.49 -7.58
CA PRO A 98 -9.34 10.55 -8.35
C PRO A 98 -8.95 10.48 -9.83
N SER A 99 -7.89 11.16 -10.26
CA SER A 99 -7.48 11.21 -11.68
C SER A 99 -7.32 9.81 -12.28
N ASN A 100 -6.77 8.86 -11.52
CA ASN A 100 -6.54 7.48 -11.96
C ASN A 100 -7.59 6.48 -11.48
N TRP A 101 -8.63 6.92 -10.75
CA TRP A 101 -9.62 6.01 -10.17
C TRP A 101 -10.59 5.45 -11.22
N SER A 102 -10.99 4.22 -10.98
CA SER A 102 -12.11 3.50 -11.59
C SER A 102 -13.45 3.97 -11.02
N LEU A 103 -14.55 3.54 -11.64
CA LEU A 103 -15.89 3.88 -11.14
C LEU A 103 -16.13 3.26 -9.77
N GLU A 104 -15.65 2.04 -9.57
CA GLU A 104 -15.76 1.30 -8.33
C GLU A 104 -15.07 2.01 -7.16
N GLU A 105 -13.86 2.53 -7.38
CA GLU A 105 -13.11 3.31 -6.36
C GLU A 105 -13.83 4.62 -6.00
N CYS A 106 -14.38 5.33 -7.00
CA CYS A 106 -15.20 6.51 -6.73
C CYS A 106 -16.45 6.18 -5.91
N ILE A 107 -17.11 5.06 -6.18
CA ILE A 107 -18.30 4.61 -5.45
C ILE A 107 -17.92 4.23 -4.01
N GLU A 108 -16.82 3.49 -3.82
CA GLU A 108 -16.34 3.10 -2.49
C GLU A 108 -16.07 4.34 -1.63
N TYR A 109 -15.30 5.30 -2.14
CA TYR A 109 -15.01 6.54 -1.42
C TYR A 109 -16.27 7.33 -1.07
N LEU A 110 -17.13 7.62 -2.06
CA LEU A 110 -18.30 8.48 -1.86
C LEU A 110 -19.39 7.80 -1.04
N CYS A 111 -19.80 6.59 -1.45
CA CYS A 111 -20.98 5.94 -0.89
C CYS A 111 -20.69 5.11 0.35
N ILE A 112 -19.52 4.48 0.47
CA ILE A 112 -19.19 3.59 1.59
C ILE A 112 -18.49 4.37 2.69
N GLU A 113 -17.43 5.12 2.35
CA GLU A 113 -16.63 5.82 3.36
C GLU A 113 -17.28 7.13 3.82
N HIS A 114 -17.88 7.88 2.89
CA HIS A 114 -18.40 9.23 3.15
C HIS A 114 -19.93 9.31 3.22
N ASP A 115 -20.65 8.18 3.08
CA ASP A 115 -22.12 8.06 3.14
C ASP A 115 -22.87 9.05 2.21
N ILE A 116 -22.27 9.35 1.06
CA ILE A 116 -22.84 10.23 0.04
C ILE A 116 -23.77 9.41 -0.86
N THR A 117 -25.07 9.59 -0.64
CA THR A 117 -26.13 8.78 -1.25
C THR A 117 -26.61 9.29 -2.62
N ASP A 118 -26.26 10.51 -3.01
CA ASP A 118 -26.56 11.08 -4.33
C ASP A 118 -25.44 12.04 -4.78
N PRO A 119 -24.30 11.50 -5.25
CA PRO A 119 -23.23 12.32 -5.81
C PRO A 119 -23.75 12.96 -7.12
N VAL A 120 -23.93 14.28 -7.09
CA VAL A 120 -24.19 15.20 -8.21
C VAL A 120 -24.63 14.51 -9.50
N HIS A 121 -25.90 14.11 -9.64
CA HIS A 121 -26.48 13.55 -10.88
C HIS A 121 -25.49 12.72 -11.75
N ALA A 122 -24.66 11.89 -11.12
CA ALA A 122 -23.47 11.40 -11.79
C ALA A 122 -23.86 10.36 -12.85
N THR A 123 -23.77 10.76 -14.12
CA THR A 123 -24.12 9.91 -15.27
C THR A 123 -22.88 9.33 -15.96
N SER A 124 -21.71 9.89 -15.68
CA SER A 124 -20.44 9.53 -16.29
C SER A 124 -19.32 9.42 -15.24
N LEU A 125 -18.26 8.66 -15.54
CA LEU A 125 -17.09 8.56 -14.66
C LEU A 125 -16.47 9.94 -14.33
N ALA A 126 -16.55 10.91 -15.24
CA ALA A 126 -16.05 12.26 -14.97
C ALA A 126 -16.87 12.94 -13.87
N ASP A 127 -18.21 12.80 -13.90
CA ASP A 127 -19.12 13.34 -12.89
C ASP A 127 -18.84 12.71 -11.51
N TRP A 128 -18.52 11.41 -11.49
CA TRP A 128 -18.12 10.70 -10.27
C TRP A 128 -16.80 11.23 -9.70
N LYS A 129 -15.78 11.47 -10.55
CA LYS A 129 -14.50 12.04 -10.14
C LYS A 129 -14.63 13.47 -9.63
N GLU A 130 -15.44 14.29 -10.29
CA GLU A 130 -15.76 15.65 -9.84
C GLU A 130 -16.46 15.61 -8.48
N SER A 131 -17.40 14.69 -8.29
CA SER A 131 -18.07 14.49 -7.00
C SER A 131 -17.09 14.10 -5.88
N VAL A 132 -16.07 13.27 -6.16
CA VAL A 132 -15.00 12.96 -5.19
C VAL A 132 -14.25 14.24 -4.81
N VAL A 133 -13.86 15.07 -5.78
CA VAL A 133 -13.13 16.32 -5.51
C VAL A 133 -13.98 17.29 -4.67
N ASP A 134 -15.26 17.44 -5.00
CA ASP A 134 -16.18 18.35 -4.28
C ASP A 134 -16.42 17.96 -2.82
N HIS A 135 -16.32 16.66 -2.52
CA HIS A 135 -16.55 16.12 -1.18
C HIS A 135 -15.25 15.67 -0.49
N ALA A 136 -14.10 15.88 -1.12
CA ALA A 136 -12.80 15.48 -0.60
C ALA A 136 -12.52 16.20 0.73
N SER A 137 -12.33 15.41 1.78
CA SER A 137 -11.81 15.92 3.05
C SER A 137 -10.31 15.63 3.13
N PRO A 138 -9.51 16.54 3.70
CA PRO A 138 -8.10 16.27 3.89
C PRO A 138 -7.93 15.08 4.84
N ALA A 139 -6.98 14.21 4.56
CA ALA A 139 -6.54 13.21 5.51
C ALA A 139 -6.02 13.89 6.78
N GLU A 140 -6.23 13.24 7.93
CA GLU A 140 -5.78 13.74 9.23
C GLU A 140 -4.63 12.87 9.77
N PRO A 141 -3.37 13.18 9.45
CA PRO A 141 -2.22 12.53 10.08
C PRO A 141 -2.23 12.71 11.60
N LEU A 142 -2.30 11.59 12.33
CA LEU A 142 -2.25 11.56 13.79
C LEU A 142 -0.82 11.32 14.31
N GLU A 143 -0.02 10.58 13.55
CA GLU A 143 1.37 10.29 13.87
C GLU A 143 2.26 10.63 12.67
N TRP A 144 3.43 11.23 12.94
CA TRP A 144 4.44 11.48 11.92
C TRP A 144 5.67 10.62 12.18
N TRP A 145 6.09 9.88 11.16
CA TRP A 145 7.22 8.96 11.22
C TRP A 145 8.28 9.37 10.21
N ALA A 146 9.50 9.66 10.67
CA ALA A 146 10.64 9.88 9.79
C ALA A 146 11.01 8.56 9.11
N VAL A 147 11.03 8.56 7.78
CA VAL A 147 11.18 7.36 6.95
C VAL A 147 12.28 7.53 5.90
N SER A 148 12.75 6.41 5.35
CA SER A 148 13.67 6.43 4.21
C SER A 148 12.97 6.87 2.92
N GLU A 149 13.70 7.42 1.96
CA GLU A 149 13.17 7.80 0.63
C GLU A 149 12.53 6.60 -0.10
N TRP A 150 13.15 5.43 0.02
CA TRP A 150 12.60 4.19 -0.53
C TRP A 150 11.24 3.87 0.08
N PHE A 151 11.12 3.98 1.40
CA PHE A 151 9.89 3.63 2.09
C PHE A 151 8.79 4.67 1.84
N ALA A 152 9.16 5.95 1.84
CA ALA A 152 8.27 7.05 1.49
C ALA A 152 7.69 6.89 0.08
N THR A 153 8.51 6.49 -0.89
CA THR A 153 8.02 6.20 -2.26
C THR A 153 6.96 5.09 -2.25
N LYS A 154 7.19 4.02 -1.49
CA LYS A 154 6.22 2.91 -1.40
C LYS A 154 4.93 3.30 -0.70
N LEU A 155 5.00 4.16 0.30
CA LEU A 155 3.83 4.70 1.00
C LEU A 155 3.08 5.68 0.09
N LYS A 156 3.79 6.56 -0.62
CA LYS A 156 3.20 7.49 -1.60
C LYS A 156 2.45 6.75 -2.71
N ASP A 157 3.02 5.67 -3.24
CA ASP A 157 2.38 4.79 -4.24
C ASP A 157 1.07 4.17 -3.73
N LYS A 158 0.91 4.05 -2.41
CA LYS A 158 -0.29 3.52 -1.74
C LYS A 158 -1.30 4.60 -1.35
N GLY A 159 -1.03 5.86 -1.68
CA GLY A 159 -1.91 6.99 -1.35
C GLY A 159 -1.72 7.55 0.07
N GLU A 160 -0.66 7.15 0.78
CA GLU A 160 -0.39 7.66 2.12
C GLU A 160 0.15 9.09 2.11
N CYS A 161 -0.13 9.84 3.17
CA CYS A 161 0.33 11.22 3.31
C CYS A 161 1.85 11.27 3.51
N ILE A 162 2.55 11.99 2.63
CA ILE A 162 4.00 12.16 2.71
C ILE A 162 4.33 13.65 2.76
N LEU A 163 5.13 14.02 3.75
CA LEU A 163 5.79 15.33 3.81
C LEU A 163 7.25 15.13 3.43
N ASP A 164 7.63 15.56 2.23
CA ASP A 164 9.01 15.48 1.72
C ASP A 164 9.57 16.90 1.51
N ASN A 165 10.66 17.22 2.19
CA ASN A 165 11.32 18.53 2.08
C ASN A 165 12.81 18.46 2.42
N ASP A 166 13.48 19.63 2.38
CA ASP A 166 14.93 19.76 2.62
C ASP A 166 15.41 19.27 4.00
N TYR A 167 14.50 19.12 4.97
CA TYR A 167 14.83 18.68 6.33
C TYR A 167 14.65 17.18 6.55
N GLY A 168 13.83 16.52 5.75
CA GLY A 168 13.53 15.11 5.90
C GLY A 168 12.27 14.68 5.18
N ILE A 169 11.96 13.39 5.35
CA ILE A 169 10.79 12.75 4.75
C ILE A 169 10.00 12.08 5.86
N TRP A 170 8.74 12.48 6.00
CA TRP A 170 7.83 11.97 7.02
C TRP A 170 6.60 11.35 6.41
N TRP A 171 6.21 10.21 6.96
CA TRP A 171 4.92 9.58 6.71
C TRP A 171 3.91 10.00 7.77
N GLY A 172 2.80 10.56 7.31
CA GLY A 172 1.66 10.94 8.14
C GLY A 172 0.65 9.80 8.24
N ARG A 173 0.70 9.04 9.33
CA ARG A 173 -0.21 7.92 9.58
C ARG A 173 -1.52 8.43 10.20
N THR A 174 -2.65 8.05 9.61
CA THR A 174 -3.99 8.50 10.02
C THR A 174 -4.60 7.69 11.18
N CYS A 175 -3.94 6.61 11.59
CA CYS A 175 -4.34 5.77 12.72
C CYS A 175 -3.35 5.90 13.88
N SER A 176 -3.84 5.89 15.12
CA SER A 176 -3.01 5.88 16.33
C SER A 176 -3.45 4.78 17.32
N GLY A 177 -2.56 4.39 18.23
CA GLY A 177 -2.86 3.44 19.31
C GLY A 177 -2.83 1.95 18.93
N GLN A 178 -2.75 1.62 17.65
CA GLN A 178 -2.48 0.26 17.15
C GLN A 178 -1.00 0.11 16.76
N ALA A 179 -0.47 -1.11 16.90
CA ALA A 179 0.88 -1.43 16.46
C ALA A 179 1.01 -1.20 14.94
N VAL A 180 2.13 -0.62 14.50
CA VAL A 180 2.35 -0.31 13.07
C VAL A 180 2.42 -1.57 12.21
N SER A 181 2.77 -2.73 12.79
CA SER A 181 2.73 -4.02 12.09
C SER A 181 1.33 -4.52 11.76
N MET A 182 0.30 -3.97 12.39
CA MET A 182 -1.12 -4.26 12.08
C MET A 182 -1.67 -3.35 10.99
N ASP A 183 -0.87 -2.39 10.53
CA ASP A 183 -1.27 -1.46 9.49
C ASP A 183 -1.29 -2.16 8.13
N GLY A 184 -2.45 -2.13 7.45
CA GLY A 184 -2.67 -2.85 6.20
C GLY A 184 -1.73 -2.39 5.09
N VAL A 185 -1.38 -1.10 5.05
CA VAL A 185 -0.46 -0.56 4.03
C VAL A 185 0.96 -1.10 4.25
N ILE A 186 1.38 -1.21 5.49
CA ILE A 186 2.69 -1.76 5.84
C ILE A 186 2.76 -3.24 5.51
N GLN A 187 1.69 -4.00 5.77
CA GLN A 187 1.59 -5.41 5.39
C GLN A 187 1.66 -5.60 3.87
N ASP A 188 0.92 -4.79 3.12
CA ASP A 188 0.95 -4.76 1.66
C ASP A 188 2.36 -4.50 1.12
N ILE A 189 3.07 -3.50 1.66
CA ILE A 189 4.44 -3.18 1.25
C ILE A 189 5.38 -4.32 1.64
N ALA A 190 5.21 -4.92 2.82
CA ALA A 190 6.05 -6.01 3.29
C ALA A 190 5.92 -7.26 2.42
N VAL A 191 4.70 -7.67 2.07
CA VAL A 191 4.45 -8.80 1.16
C VAL A 191 5.04 -8.53 -0.23
N ALA A 192 4.90 -7.30 -0.74
CA ALA A 192 5.43 -6.94 -2.05
C ALA A 192 6.96 -6.83 -2.10
N THR A 193 7.62 -6.65 -0.95
CA THR A 193 9.05 -6.34 -0.86
C THR A 193 9.89 -7.48 -0.34
N LEU A 194 9.41 -8.17 0.70
CA LEU A 194 10.20 -9.18 1.39
C LEU A 194 9.99 -10.54 0.72
N PRO A 195 11.06 -11.34 0.58
CA PRO A 195 10.90 -12.71 0.13
C PRO A 195 10.06 -13.45 1.17
N VAL A 196 9.02 -14.15 0.71
CA VAL A 196 8.26 -15.06 1.57
C VAL A 196 9.19 -16.20 1.97
N THR A 197 9.81 -16.08 3.15
CA THR A 197 10.58 -17.19 3.70
C THR A 197 9.58 -18.20 4.24
N TYR A 198 9.31 -19.24 3.45
CA TYR A 198 8.62 -20.43 3.95
C TYR A 198 9.46 -21.01 5.09
N GLY A 199 9.02 -20.79 6.32
CA GLY A 199 9.44 -21.60 7.45
C GLY A 199 8.80 -22.97 7.29
N ASP A 200 9.60 -23.96 6.89
CA ASP A 200 9.29 -25.38 7.02
C ASP A 200 8.78 -25.69 8.44
N SER A 201 7.47 -25.68 8.63
CA SER A 201 6.83 -26.21 9.84
C SER A 201 5.89 -27.37 9.51
N ASN A 202 6.22 -28.14 8.46
CA ASN A 202 5.57 -29.42 8.21
C ASN A 202 6.55 -30.56 7.87
N THR A 203 7.73 -30.56 8.49
CA THR A 203 8.66 -31.71 8.42
C THR A 203 9.17 -32.11 9.81
N GLN A 204 8.24 -32.37 10.74
CA GLN A 204 8.51 -33.28 11.86
C GLN A 204 7.30 -34.21 12.05
N GLY A 205 7.37 -35.41 11.47
CA GLY A 205 6.29 -36.39 11.51
C GLY A 205 6.55 -37.73 10.82
N ASN A 206 7.82 -38.14 10.70
CA ASN A 206 8.30 -39.51 10.68
C ASN A 206 7.70 -40.53 9.68
N THR A 207 8.38 -40.69 8.53
CA THR A 207 8.59 -42.01 7.91
C THR A 207 9.80 -42.66 8.57
N GLN A 208 9.56 -43.74 9.32
CA GLN A 208 10.48 -44.80 9.78
C GLN A 208 9.70 -45.59 10.87
N ALA A 209 9.44 -46.89 10.83
CA ALA A 209 9.88 -48.01 10.00
C ALA A 209 8.79 -49.11 10.05
#